data_AF-A0A2N5A4S3-F1
#
_entry.id   AF-A0A2N5A4S3-F1
#
_cell.length_a   1.000
_cell.length_b   1.000
_cell.length_c   1.000
_cell.angle_alpha   90.00
_cell.angle_beta   90.00
_cell.angle_gamma   90.00
#
_symmetry.space_group_name_H-M   'P 1'
#
loop_
_entity.id
_entity.type
_entity.pdbx_description
1 polymer ?
#
loop_
_entity_poly.entity_id
_entity_poly.type
_entity_poly.pdbx_seq_one_letter_code
_entity_poly.pdbx_strand_id
1 'polypeptide(L)'
;SDTAARALLEARRLADGPMSVSRLAPDAFEKVLVLSYQRDSAEAHRMMADIGNELDLYTLAEELPDTDDLLDSEDDAPIIRLINAMLTEAIKEKASDIHIETYERHLQIRFRVDGVLREILRPQRRLAALLISRIKVMASLDIAEKRIPQDGRMALRIGGRAIDVRVSTLPSSHGERVVLRLLDKNSVNLDLLTLGMPPALLDRVDALIARPHGIILVTGPTGSGKSTTLY
;
A
#
# COMPACT_ATOMS: atom_id res chain seq x y z
N SER A 1 4.85 -4.50 -34.96
CA SER A 1 5.23 -5.35 -33.82
C SER A 1 6.53 -4.79 -33.31
N ASP A 2 6.50 -4.11 -32.16
CA ASP A 2 7.64 -3.30 -31.68
C ASP A 2 8.70 -4.08 -30.90
N THR A 3 8.56 -5.40 -30.78
CA THR A 3 9.56 -6.21 -30.08
C THR A 3 10.81 -6.37 -30.95
N ALA A 4 11.89 -5.70 -30.56
CA ALA A 4 13.17 -5.81 -31.25
C ALA A 4 13.69 -7.26 -31.21
N ALA A 5 14.20 -7.76 -32.34
CA ALA A 5 14.74 -9.12 -32.46
C ALA A 5 15.83 -9.42 -31.41
N ARG A 6 16.61 -8.39 -31.03
CA ARG A 6 17.63 -8.50 -29.99
C ARG A 6 17.05 -8.85 -28.61
N ALA A 7 15.86 -8.37 -28.27
CA ALA A 7 15.20 -8.68 -27.00
C ALA A 7 14.76 -10.16 -26.93
N LEU A 8 14.30 -10.72 -28.05
CA LEU A 8 13.94 -12.14 -28.14
C LEU A 8 15.17 -13.06 -28.02
N LEU A 9 16.29 -12.66 -28.63
CA LEU A 9 17.55 -13.40 -28.52
C LEU A 9 18.10 -13.37 -27.09
N GLU A 10 18.01 -12.23 -26.41
CA GLU A 10 18.45 -12.12 -25.02
C GLU A 10 17.57 -12.94 -24.06
N ALA A 11 16.24 -12.90 -24.24
CA ALA A 11 15.32 -13.76 -23.50
C ALA A 11 15.62 -15.26 -23.74
N ARG A 12 16.02 -15.63 -24.96
CA ARG A 12 16.42 -17.01 -25.29
C ARG A 12 17.73 -17.42 -24.63
N ARG A 13 18.69 -16.48 -24.50
CA ARG A 13 19.97 -16.71 -23.83
C ARG A 13 19.79 -16.98 -22.34
N LEU A 14 18.81 -16.32 -21.71
CA LEU A 14 18.54 -16.41 -20.27
C LEU A 14 17.62 -17.57 -19.87
N ALA A 15 16.79 -18.08 -20.79
CA ALA A 15 15.84 -19.15 -20.48
C ALA A 15 16.51 -20.54 -20.47
N ASP A 16 16.52 -21.21 -19.32
CA ASP A 16 17.01 -22.59 -19.13
C ASP A 16 16.02 -23.66 -19.64
N GLY A 17 15.63 -23.57 -20.92
CA GLY A 17 14.76 -24.55 -21.54
C GLY A 17 14.16 -24.13 -22.89
N PRO A 18 13.40 -25.02 -23.56
CA PRO A 18 12.69 -24.67 -24.80
C PRO A 18 11.66 -23.57 -24.56
N MET A 19 11.69 -22.50 -25.36
CA MET A 19 10.81 -21.35 -25.24
C MET A 19 9.82 -21.30 -26.40
N SER A 20 8.54 -21.11 -26.09
CA SER A 20 7.50 -20.78 -27.05
C SER A 20 7.23 -19.28 -27.04
N VAL A 21 7.12 -18.67 -28.22
CA VAL A 21 6.83 -17.24 -28.38
C VAL A 21 5.42 -17.10 -28.92
N SER A 22 4.59 -16.30 -28.24
CA SER A 22 3.24 -15.96 -28.69
C SER A 22 3.08 -14.45 -28.79
N ARG A 23 2.29 -13.99 -29.76
CA ARG A 23 2.04 -12.56 -29.98
C ARG A 23 0.76 -12.16 -29.24
N LEU A 24 0.85 -11.14 -28.41
CA LEU A 24 -0.26 -10.63 -27.62
C LEU A 24 -0.65 -9.22 -28.08
N ALA A 25 -1.92 -8.86 -27.89
CA ALA A 25 -2.36 -7.48 -27.96
C ALA A 25 -1.85 -6.70 -26.72
N PRO A 26 -1.69 -5.36 -26.77
CA PRO A 26 -1.15 -4.58 -25.66
C PRO A 26 -1.85 -4.85 -24.31
N ASP A 27 -3.18 -4.84 -24.29
CA ASP A 27 -3.97 -5.08 -23.06
C ASP A 27 -3.82 -6.51 -22.52
N ALA A 28 -3.62 -7.48 -23.41
CA ALA A 28 -3.38 -8.86 -23.03
C ALA A 28 -1.96 -9.05 -22.51
N PHE A 29 -0.99 -8.33 -23.06
CA PHE A 29 0.39 -8.32 -22.60
C PHE A 29 0.50 -7.75 -21.19
N GLU A 30 -0.13 -6.61 -20.91
CA GLU A 30 -0.18 -6.02 -19.55
C GLU A 30 -0.76 -7.00 -18.53
N LYS A 31 -1.87 -7.66 -18.86
CA LYS A 31 -2.48 -8.68 -18.00
C LYS A 31 -1.53 -9.85 -17.71
N VAL A 32 -0.85 -10.37 -18.74
CA VAL A 32 0.08 -11.50 -18.59
C VAL A 32 1.36 -11.08 -17.85
N LEU A 33 1.84 -9.85 -18.06
CA LEU A 33 2.99 -9.27 -17.37
C LEU A 33 2.73 -9.18 -15.87
N VAL A 34 1.59 -8.60 -15.49
CA VAL A 34 1.13 -8.52 -14.10
C VAL A 34 1.01 -9.92 -13.49
N LEU A 35 0.39 -10.88 -14.18
CA LEU A 35 0.25 -12.26 -13.69
C LEU A 35 1.57 -13.02 -13.57
N SER A 36 2.54 -12.76 -14.46
CA SER A 36 3.83 -13.46 -14.47
C SER A 36 4.77 -12.92 -13.38
N TYR A 37 4.80 -11.61 -13.16
CA TYR A 37 5.50 -11.02 -12.01
C TYR A 37 4.80 -11.33 -10.68
N GLN A 38 3.48 -11.50 -10.69
CA GLN A 38 2.75 -12.08 -9.55
C GLN A 38 3.11 -13.56 -9.30
N ARG A 39 3.69 -14.27 -10.27
CA ARG A 39 4.04 -15.68 -10.12
C ARG A 39 5.38 -15.90 -9.42
N ASP A 40 6.33 -14.96 -9.52
CA ASP A 40 7.49 -14.90 -8.61
C ASP A 40 7.07 -14.49 -7.19
N SER A 41 5.90 -13.86 -7.05
CA SER A 41 5.23 -13.67 -5.77
C SER A 41 4.49 -14.93 -5.26
N ALA A 42 4.67 -16.11 -5.87
CA ALA A 42 4.06 -17.35 -5.37
C ALA A 42 4.54 -17.72 -3.96
N GLU A 43 5.71 -17.23 -3.54
CA GLU A 43 6.17 -17.28 -2.16
C GLU A 43 5.42 -16.25 -1.29
N ALA A 44 5.24 -15.02 -1.78
CA ALA A 44 4.43 -13.99 -1.11
C ALA A 44 2.95 -14.37 -0.97
N HIS A 45 2.36 -15.06 -1.95
CA HIS A 45 0.99 -15.58 -1.89
C HIS A 45 0.86 -16.81 -1.00
N ARG A 46 1.86 -17.71 -0.95
CA ARG A 46 1.90 -18.79 0.05
C ARG A 46 2.03 -18.23 1.46
N MET A 47 2.88 -17.22 1.65
CA MET A 47 2.97 -16.48 2.91
C MET A 47 1.67 -15.75 3.26
N MET A 48 0.96 -15.16 2.28
CA MET A 48 -0.35 -14.54 2.50
C MET A 48 -1.47 -15.54 2.83
N ALA A 49 -1.39 -16.76 2.32
CA ALA A 49 -2.29 -17.85 2.70
C ALA A 49 -1.99 -18.37 4.11
N ASP A 50 -0.71 -18.37 4.53
CA ASP A 50 -0.28 -18.73 5.89
C ASP A 50 -0.55 -17.62 6.93
N ILE A 51 -0.65 -16.34 6.53
CA ILE A 51 -1.06 -15.21 7.41
C ILE A 51 -2.52 -15.37 7.90
N GLY A 52 -3.30 -16.28 7.29
CA GLY A 52 -4.61 -16.67 7.80
C GLY A 52 -4.59 -17.50 9.09
N ASN A 53 -3.43 -18.02 9.48
CA ASN A 53 -3.19 -18.55 10.83
C ASN A 53 -2.61 -17.43 11.69
N GLU A 54 -3.06 -17.31 12.94
CA GLU A 54 -2.54 -16.40 13.96
C GLU A 54 -1.00 -16.44 14.03
N LEU A 55 -0.32 -15.62 13.21
CA LEU A 55 1.07 -15.28 13.44
C LEU A 55 1.07 -14.03 14.32
N ASP A 56 1.54 -14.21 15.54
CA ASP A 56 1.70 -13.13 16.50
C ASP A 56 2.67 -12.09 15.93
N LEU A 57 2.22 -10.84 15.84
CA LEU A 57 3.05 -9.73 15.36
C LEU A 57 4.32 -9.58 16.22
N TYR A 58 4.24 -9.97 17.50
CA TYR A 58 5.38 -10.00 18.41
C TYR A 58 6.41 -11.06 18.02
N THR A 59 6.00 -12.29 17.74
CA THR A 59 6.93 -13.36 17.35
C THR A 59 7.64 -13.03 16.03
N LEU A 60 6.91 -12.47 15.07
CA LEU A 60 7.48 -11.99 13.80
C LEU A 60 8.57 -10.93 13.99
N ALA A 61 8.38 -10.02 14.96
CA ALA A 61 9.35 -8.96 15.21
C ALA A 61 10.60 -9.47 15.95
N GLU A 62 10.47 -10.53 16.75
CA GLU A 62 11.58 -11.19 17.46
C GLU A 62 12.37 -12.15 16.58
N GLU A 63 11.74 -12.76 15.56
CA GLU A 63 12.39 -13.66 14.60
C GLU A 63 13.30 -12.95 13.57
N LEU A 64 13.29 -11.61 13.55
CA LEU A 64 14.10 -10.85 12.59
C LEU A 64 15.59 -10.93 12.93
N PRO A 65 16.45 -11.29 11.95
CA PRO A 65 17.88 -11.46 12.19
C PRO A 65 18.54 -10.20 12.77
N ASP A 66 19.48 -10.41 13.69
CA ASP A 66 20.22 -9.36 14.41
C ASP A 66 21.28 -8.64 13.54
N THR A 67 21.46 -9.01 12.28
CA THR A 67 22.59 -8.57 11.46
C THR A 67 22.38 -7.21 10.80
N ASP A 68 23.38 -6.34 10.90
CA ASP A 68 23.44 -5.00 10.27
C ASP A 68 23.63 -5.06 8.73
N ASP A 69 23.80 -6.26 8.16
CA ASP A 69 24.25 -6.51 6.80
C ASP A 69 23.12 -6.93 5.85
N LEU A 70 21.97 -6.25 5.92
CA LEU A 70 20.74 -6.58 5.18
C LEU A 70 20.39 -5.54 4.11
N LEU A 71 21.40 -4.86 3.57
CA LEU A 71 21.25 -4.06 2.35
C LEU A 71 21.35 -4.90 1.07
N ASP A 72 21.59 -6.20 1.19
CA ASP A 72 21.47 -7.15 0.10
C ASP A 72 20.00 -7.55 -0.07
N SER A 73 19.49 -7.32 -1.28
CA SER A 73 18.10 -7.49 -1.73
C SER A 73 17.48 -8.88 -1.56
N GLU A 74 18.19 -9.83 -0.96
CA GLU A 74 17.72 -11.22 -0.75
C GLU A 74 16.96 -11.43 0.58
N ASP A 75 17.11 -10.53 1.58
CA ASP A 75 16.49 -10.67 2.91
C ASP A 75 15.28 -9.73 3.16
N ASP A 76 14.62 -9.27 2.11
CA ASP A 76 13.44 -8.42 2.20
C ASP A 76 12.20 -9.17 2.74
N ALA A 77 12.21 -10.51 2.68
CA ALA A 77 11.04 -11.33 2.98
C ALA A 77 10.49 -11.16 4.42
N PRO A 78 11.31 -11.18 5.48
CA PRO A 78 10.82 -11.02 6.85
C PRO A 78 10.26 -9.63 7.13
N ILE A 79 10.86 -8.56 6.59
CA ILE A 79 10.36 -7.19 6.75
C ILE A 79 9.05 -6.99 6.00
N ILE A 80 8.93 -7.55 4.79
CA ILE A 80 7.68 -7.55 4.04
C ILE A 80 6.59 -8.29 4.81
N ARG A 81 6.90 -9.46 5.42
CA ARG A 81 5.95 -10.21 6.25
C ARG A 81 5.47 -9.36 7.43
N LEU A 82 6.39 -8.70 8.14
CA LEU A 82 6.04 -7.84 9.28
C LEU A 82 5.14 -6.67 8.84
N ILE A 83 5.44 -6.00 7.73
CA ILE A 83 4.61 -4.92 7.19
C ILE A 83 3.21 -5.43 6.82
N ASN A 84 3.13 -6.56 6.13
CA ASN A 84 1.85 -7.15 5.72
C ASN A 84 1.02 -7.62 6.93
N ALA A 85 1.65 -8.22 7.94
CA ALA A 85 0.99 -8.60 9.18
C ALA A 85 0.48 -7.38 9.95
N MET A 86 1.32 -6.33 10.08
CA MET A 86 0.94 -5.06 10.70
C MET A 86 -0.26 -4.41 9.99
N LEU A 87 -0.25 -4.38 8.66
CA LEU A 87 -1.37 -3.83 7.88
C LEU A 87 -2.63 -4.68 8.04
N THR A 88 -2.49 -6.01 8.04
CA THR A 88 -3.61 -6.95 8.24
C THR A 88 -4.25 -6.75 9.61
N GLU A 89 -3.45 -6.66 10.67
CA GLU A 89 -3.96 -6.41 12.02
C GLU A 89 -4.61 -5.03 12.13
N ALA A 90 -4.02 -3.99 11.53
CA ALA A 90 -4.63 -2.66 11.50
C ALA A 90 -6.01 -2.66 10.82
N ILE A 91 -6.19 -3.43 9.75
CA ILE A 91 -7.48 -3.57 9.06
C ILE A 91 -8.49 -4.33 9.91
N LYS A 92 -8.05 -5.41 10.56
CA LYS A 92 -8.86 -6.23 11.47
C LYS A 92 -9.36 -5.40 12.65
N GLU A 93 -8.49 -4.56 13.23
CA GLU A 93 -8.83 -3.60 14.29
C GLU A 93 -9.59 -2.35 13.78
N LYS A 94 -9.79 -2.20 12.47
CA LYS A 94 -10.41 -1.02 11.83
C LYS A 94 -9.69 0.30 12.16
N ALA A 95 -8.36 0.27 12.18
CA ALA A 95 -7.54 1.45 12.39
C ALA A 95 -7.63 2.43 11.20
N SER A 96 -7.70 3.74 11.49
CA SER A 96 -7.66 4.81 10.49
C SER A 96 -6.23 5.15 10.07
N ASP A 97 -5.28 5.08 11.00
CA ASP A 97 -3.89 5.43 10.78
C ASP A 97 -2.96 4.44 11.51
N ILE A 98 -1.84 4.09 10.88
CA ILE A 98 -0.71 3.41 11.50
C ILE A 98 0.41 4.42 11.67
N HIS A 99 0.96 4.52 12.87
CA HIS A 99 2.04 5.40 13.25
C HIS A 99 3.28 4.58 13.56
N ILE A 100 4.40 4.88 12.88
CA ILE A 100 5.69 4.24 13.09
C ILE A 100 6.67 5.33 13.51
N GLU A 101 7.11 5.28 14.77
CA GLU A 101 7.81 6.38 15.41
C GLU A 101 9.12 5.89 16.05
N THR A 102 10.22 6.43 15.55
CA THR A 102 11.56 6.07 16.05
C THR A 102 11.92 6.97 17.24
N TYR A 103 12.25 6.36 18.37
CA TYR A 103 12.77 7.03 19.57
C TYR A 103 14.24 6.67 19.79
N GLU A 104 14.89 7.34 20.75
CA GLU A 104 16.31 7.14 21.08
C GLU A 104 16.68 5.66 21.31
N ARG A 105 15.81 4.91 21.99
CA ARG A 105 16.11 3.54 22.43
C ARG A 105 15.22 2.45 21.86
N HIS A 106 14.11 2.82 21.21
CA HIS A 106 13.14 1.85 20.69
C HIS A 106 12.42 2.40 19.46
N LEU A 107 11.79 1.50 18.72
CA LEU A 107 10.78 1.83 17.74
C LEU A 107 9.41 1.66 18.40
N GLN A 108 8.45 2.51 18.08
CA GLN A 108 7.07 2.40 18.56
C GLN A 108 6.11 2.36 17.38
N ILE A 109 5.22 1.37 17.37
CA ILE A 109 4.15 1.25 16.38
C ILE A 109 2.81 1.43 17.10
N ARG A 110 1.99 2.35 16.61
CA ARG A 110 0.68 2.67 17.18
C ARG A 110 -0.40 2.67 16.12
N PHE A 111 -1.60 2.22 16.46
CA PHE A 111 -2.78 2.37 15.62
C PHE A 111 -3.68 3.46 16.17
N ARG A 112 -4.30 4.22 15.27
CA ARG A 112 -5.44 5.06 15.62
C ARG A 112 -6.71 4.28 15.33
N VAL A 113 -7.43 3.90 16.38
CA VAL A 113 -8.72 3.20 16.28
C VAL A 113 -9.77 4.10 16.94
N ASP A 114 -10.82 4.44 16.20
CA ASP A 114 -11.89 5.35 16.65
C ASP A 114 -11.36 6.68 17.23
N GLY A 115 -10.32 7.22 16.60
CA GLY A 115 -9.67 8.47 17.01
C GLY A 115 -8.64 8.34 18.13
N VAL A 116 -8.60 7.20 18.84
CA VAL A 116 -7.70 6.95 19.96
C VAL A 116 -6.42 6.25 19.49
N LEU A 117 -5.25 6.75 19.90
CA LEU A 117 -3.97 6.09 19.64
C LEU A 117 -3.71 4.98 20.66
N ARG A 118 -3.36 3.79 20.17
CA ARG A 118 -3.01 2.62 20.99
C ARG A 118 -1.65 2.08 20.54
N GLU A 119 -0.77 1.78 21.50
CA GLU A 119 0.50 1.10 21.22
C GLU A 119 0.24 -0.37 20.93
N ILE A 120 0.77 -0.84 19.80
CA ILE A 120 0.56 -2.21 19.30
C ILE A 120 1.83 -3.03 19.43
N LEU A 121 2.98 -2.42 19.13
CA LEU A 121 4.26 -3.08 19.15
C LEU A 121 5.37 -2.08 19.53
N ARG A 122 6.35 -2.54 20.30
CA ARG A 122 7.54 -1.78 20.66
C ARG A 122 8.81 -2.57 20.34
N PRO A 123 9.18 -2.71 19.06
CA PRO A 123 10.32 -3.54 18.69
C PRO A 123 11.66 -2.78 18.85
N GLN A 124 12.75 -3.50 18.60
CA GLN A 124 14.09 -2.94 18.67
C GLN A 124 14.28 -1.79 17.67
N ARG A 125 15.01 -0.74 18.09
CA ARG A 125 15.26 0.46 17.28
C ARG A 125 15.84 0.17 15.88
N ARG A 126 16.66 -0.87 15.74
CA ARG A 126 17.32 -1.22 14.47
C ARG A 126 16.34 -1.49 13.33
N LEU A 127 15.14 -2.01 13.64
CA LEU A 127 14.10 -2.28 12.65
C LEU A 127 13.56 -1.01 11.99
N ALA A 128 13.75 0.16 12.59
CA ALA A 128 13.26 1.41 12.05
C ALA A 128 13.77 1.67 10.63
N ALA A 129 15.07 1.51 10.39
CA ALA A 129 15.66 1.78 9.09
C ALA A 129 15.11 0.85 7.99
N LEU A 130 14.97 -0.44 8.31
CA LEU A 130 14.45 -1.47 7.41
C LEU A 130 12.98 -1.22 7.08
N LEU A 131 12.14 -0.98 8.09
CA LEU A 131 10.72 -0.69 7.92
C LEU A 131 10.49 0.58 7.10
N ILE A 132 11.19 1.67 7.42
CA ILE A 132 11.06 2.94 6.71
C ILE A 132 11.50 2.79 5.25
N SER A 133 12.65 2.15 5.01
CA SER A 133 13.15 1.90 3.65
C SER A 133 12.15 1.09 2.83
N ARG A 134 11.63 -0.01 3.38
CA ARG A 134 10.70 -0.87 2.68
C ARG A 134 9.36 -0.17 2.39
N ILE A 135 8.85 0.63 3.32
CA ILE A 135 7.66 1.45 3.10
C ILE A 135 7.89 2.48 2.00
N LYS A 136 9.06 3.12 1.97
CA LYS A 136 9.42 4.08 0.91
C LYS A 136 9.44 3.42 -0.46
N VAL A 137 10.04 2.24 -0.59
CA VAL A 137 10.00 1.44 -1.84
C VAL A 137 8.55 1.18 -2.26
N MET A 138 7.71 0.66 -1.35
CA MET A 138 6.31 0.33 -1.65
C MET A 138 5.49 1.56 -2.08
N ALA A 139 5.82 2.74 -1.58
CA ALA A 139 5.16 4.01 -1.90
C ALA A 139 5.84 4.82 -3.01
N SER A 140 6.87 4.26 -3.66
CA SER A 140 7.68 4.94 -4.70
C SER A 140 8.31 6.27 -4.23
N LEU A 141 8.81 6.28 -3.00
CA LEU A 141 9.50 7.41 -2.37
C LEU A 141 11.02 7.26 -2.47
N ASP A 142 11.75 8.36 -2.31
CA ASP A 142 13.21 8.38 -2.32
C ASP A 142 13.76 7.84 -0.99
N ILE A 143 14.43 6.69 -1.06
CA ILE A 143 15.04 5.98 0.08
C ILE A 143 16.27 6.73 0.62
N ALA A 144 17.03 7.38 -0.27
CA ALA A 144 18.25 8.10 0.09
C ALA A 144 17.93 9.42 0.79
N GLU A 145 16.83 10.08 0.42
CA GLU A 145 16.41 11.32 1.05
C GLU A 145 15.67 11.06 2.37
N LYS A 146 16.14 11.66 3.46
CA LYS A 146 15.61 11.49 4.83
C LYS A 146 15.39 12.82 5.55
N ARG A 147 15.72 13.94 4.92
CA ARG A 147 15.80 15.28 5.54
C ARG A 147 14.58 16.15 5.26
N ILE A 148 13.75 15.76 4.29
CA ILE A 148 12.53 16.47 3.92
C ILE A 148 11.31 15.56 4.06
N PRO A 149 10.12 16.12 4.33
CA PRO A 149 8.87 15.38 4.24
C PRO A 149 8.69 14.73 2.86
N GLN A 150 8.14 13.52 2.83
CA GLN A 150 7.77 12.83 1.59
C GLN A 150 6.36 12.27 1.70
N ASP A 151 5.58 12.39 0.62
CA ASP A 151 4.22 11.88 0.54
C ASP A 151 4.08 10.94 -0.66
N GLY A 152 3.47 9.79 -0.43
CA GLY A 152 3.28 8.74 -1.43
C GLY A 152 1.95 8.04 -1.26
N ARG A 153 1.68 7.10 -2.17
CA ARG A 153 0.52 6.22 -2.10
C ARG A 153 0.92 4.81 -2.49
N MET A 154 0.27 3.84 -1.90
CA MET A 154 0.37 2.44 -2.31
C MET A 154 -1.01 1.80 -2.29
N ALA A 155 -1.27 0.90 -3.24
CA ALA A 155 -2.51 0.14 -3.30
C ALA A 155 -2.21 -1.30 -2.90
N LEU A 156 -2.99 -1.83 -1.96
CA LEU A 156 -2.79 -3.17 -1.41
C LEU A 156 -4.08 -3.98 -1.50
N ARG A 157 -3.94 -5.30 -1.64
CA ARG A 157 -5.06 -6.22 -1.58
C ARG A 157 -4.86 -7.17 -0.39
N ILE A 158 -5.64 -6.98 0.66
CA ILE A 158 -5.53 -7.75 1.92
C ILE A 158 -6.88 -8.40 2.19
N GLY A 159 -6.91 -9.73 2.36
CA GLY A 159 -8.14 -10.48 2.59
C GLY A 159 -9.20 -10.27 1.49
N GLY A 160 -8.76 -10.07 0.24
CA GLY A 160 -9.65 -9.78 -0.90
C GLY A 160 -10.18 -8.34 -0.97
N ARG A 161 -9.87 -7.47 0.00
CA ARG A 161 -10.26 -6.06 0.01
C ARG A 161 -9.16 -5.20 -0.59
N ALA A 162 -9.54 -4.27 -1.47
CA ALA A 162 -8.63 -3.29 -2.05
C ALA A 162 -8.54 -2.05 -1.13
N ILE A 163 -7.34 -1.74 -0.68
CA ILE A 163 -7.09 -0.67 0.27
C ILE A 163 -6.12 0.32 -0.36
N ASP A 164 -6.51 1.59 -0.33
CA ASP A 164 -5.62 2.70 -0.68
C ASP A 164 -4.89 3.12 0.60
N VAL A 165 -3.57 3.14 0.57
CA VAL A 165 -2.78 3.62 1.70
C VAL A 165 -2.06 4.88 1.27
N ARG A 166 -2.25 5.96 2.03
CA ARG A 166 -1.43 7.16 1.90
C ARG A 166 -0.28 7.07 2.87
N VAL A 167 0.91 7.36 2.38
CA VAL A 167 2.16 7.26 3.15
C VAL A 167 2.72 8.67 3.29
N SER A 168 3.03 9.07 4.50
CA SER A 168 3.76 10.31 4.78
C SER A 168 4.96 9.99 5.64
N THR A 169 6.15 10.43 5.23
CA THR A 169 7.37 10.39 6.04
C THR A 169 7.77 11.79 6.45
N LEU A 170 8.25 11.94 7.68
CA LEU A 170 8.69 13.21 8.26
C LEU A 170 10.04 13.04 8.94
N PRO A 171 11.01 13.92 8.70
CA PRO A 171 12.27 13.92 9.43
C PRO A 171 12.01 14.15 10.93
N SER A 172 12.75 13.46 11.79
CA SER A 172 12.64 13.55 13.24
C SER A 172 14.03 13.46 13.90
N SER A 173 14.13 13.74 15.19
CA SER A 173 15.41 13.77 15.92
C SER A 173 16.13 12.41 15.94
N HIS A 174 15.40 11.32 15.77
CA HIS A 174 15.89 9.95 15.93
C HIS A 174 15.76 9.09 14.68
N GLY A 175 15.49 9.69 13.52
CA GLY A 175 15.21 9.00 12.25
C GLY A 175 14.06 9.67 11.52
N GLU A 176 13.22 8.88 10.84
CA GLU A 176 11.96 9.37 10.27
C GLU A 176 10.77 8.87 11.10
N ARG A 177 9.69 9.65 11.06
CA ARG A 177 8.36 9.21 11.48
C ARG A 177 7.57 8.88 10.23
N VAL A 178 6.85 7.77 10.25
CA VAL A 178 6.01 7.36 9.14
C VAL A 178 4.57 7.27 9.62
N VAL A 179 3.65 7.82 8.84
CA VAL A 179 2.22 7.67 9.04
C VAL A 179 1.61 7.04 7.80
N LEU A 180 0.87 5.95 8.00
CA LEU A 180 0.10 5.26 6.96
C LEU A 180 -1.37 5.51 7.23
N ARG A 181 -2.06 6.20 6.32
CA ARG A 181 -3.51 6.36 6.39
C ARG A 181 -4.19 5.30 5.55
N LEU A 182 -5.02 4.49 6.19
CA LEU A 182 -5.74 3.39 5.55
C LEU A 182 -7.09 3.90 5.05
N LEU A 183 -7.35 3.75 3.76
CA LEU A 183 -8.63 4.11 3.13
C LEU A 183 -9.20 2.86 2.45
N ASP A 184 -10.30 2.36 3.00
CA ASP A 184 -11.01 1.23 2.40
C ASP A 184 -11.84 1.70 1.20
N LYS A 185 -11.47 1.26 -0.01
CA LYS A 185 -12.17 1.62 -1.25
C LYS A 185 -13.58 1.04 -1.32
N ASN A 186 -13.89 0.00 -0.55
CA ASN A 186 -15.18 -0.68 -0.57
C ASN A 186 -16.13 -0.21 0.53
N SER A 187 -15.68 0.68 1.43
CA SER A 187 -16.43 0.99 2.65
C SER A 187 -17.70 1.82 2.45
N VAL A 188 -17.97 2.36 1.25
CA VAL A 188 -19.18 3.16 1.06
C VAL A 188 -19.76 3.00 -0.34
N ASN A 189 -20.90 2.31 -0.45
CA ASN A 189 -21.89 2.66 -1.47
C ASN A 189 -22.37 4.06 -1.09
N LEU A 190 -21.77 5.07 -1.71
CA LEU A 190 -22.01 6.48 -1.40
C LEU A 190 -23.31 6.90 -2.04
N ASP A 191 -24.40 6.72 -1.30
CA ASP A 191 -25.66 7.38 -1.64
C ASP A 191 -25.55 8.85 -1.21
N LEU A 192 -25.80 9.79 -2.12
CA LEU A 192 -25.80 11.23 -1.83
C LEU A 192 -26.78 11.59 -0.71
N LEU A 193 -27.88 10.83 -0.53
CA LEU A 193 -28.77 10.98 0.61
C LEU A 193 -28.04 10.65 1.93
N THR A 194 -27.28 9.55 1.97
CA THR A 194 -26.51 9.15 3.16
C THR A 194 -25.35 10.10 3.49
N LEU A 195 -24.83 10.82 2.48
CA LEU A 195 -23.85 11.88 2.65
C LEU A 195 -24.46 13.20 3.18
N GLY A 196 -25.78 13.24 3.37
CA GLY A 196 -26.49 14.39 3.91
C GLY A 196 -26.97 15.38 2.86
N MET A 197 -27.00 15.00 1.57
CA MET A 197 -27.62 15.82 0.54
C MET A 197 -29.14 15.85 0.77
N PRO A 198 -29.77 17.01 0.97
CA PRO A 198 -31.22 17.08 1.13
C PRO A 198 -31.93 16.55 -0.14
N PRO A 199 -33.07 15.84 -0.02
CA PRO A 199 -33.77 15.27 -1.18
C PRO A 199 -34.04 16.29 -2.30
N ALA A 200 -34.47 17.50 -1.94
CA ALA A 200 -34.72 18.57 -2.91
C ALA A 200 -33.47 19.07 -3.65
N LEU A 201 -32.27 18.91 -3.06
CA LEU A 201 -31.00 19.20 -3.72
C LEU A 201 -30.56 18.02 -4.58
N LEU A 202 -30.76 16.79 -4.09
CA LEU A 202 -30.47 15.58 -4.85
C LEU A 202 -31.25 15.52 -6.16
N ASP A 203 -32.56 15.78 -6.14
CA ASP A 203 -33.39 15.82 -7.35
C ASP A 203 -32.85 16.80 -8.40
N ARG A 204 -32.29 17.93 -7.94
CA ARG A 204 -31.68 18.95 -8.82
C ARG A 204 -30.34 18.48 -9.38
N VAL A 205 -29.52 17.82 -8.55
CA VAL A 205 -28.23 17.26 -8.96
C VAL A 205 -28.48 16.14 -9.98
N ASP A 206 -29.42 15.23 -9.73
CA ASP A 206 -29.83 14.14 -10.63
C ASP A 206 -30.30 14.68 -11.99
N ALA A 207 -31.12 15.73 -11.99
CA ALA A 207 -31.55 16.39 -13.21
C ALA A 207 -30.40 17.08 -13.97
N LEU A 208 -29.35 17.55 -13.27
CA LEU A 208 -28.18 18.19 -13.88
C LEU A 208 -27.21 17.17 -14.48
N ILE A 209 -26.92 16.07 -13.77
CA ILE A 209 -26.02 15.00 -14.26
C ILE A 209 -26.63 14.23 -15.44
N ALA A 210 -27.96 14.18 -15.55
CA ALA A 210 -28.66 13.55 -16.66
C ALA A 210 -28.65 14.39 -17.97
N ARG A 211 -28.14 15.62 -17.94
CA ARG A 211 -28.07 16.47 -19.14
C ARG A 211 -27.04 15.93 -20.14
N PRO A 212 -27.32 15.98 -21.45
CA PRO A 212 -26.42 15.42 -22.47
C PRO A 212 -25.07 16.16 -22.57
N HIS A 213 -25.00 17.40 -22.09
CA HIS A 213 -23.80 18.23 -22.07
C HIS A 213 -23.96 19.39 -21.07
N GLY A 214 -22.85 19.74 -20.43
CA GLY A 214 -22.76 20.80 -19.43
C GLY A 214 -21.53 20.60 -18.54
N ILE A 215 -21.12 21.64 -17.81
CA ILE A 215 -20.02 21.56 -16.83
C ILE A 215 -20.63 21.63 -15.43
N ILE A 216 -20.29 20.68 -14.58
CA ILE A 216 -20.61 20.66 -13.15
C ILE A 216 -19.31 20.80 -12.37
N LEU A 217 -19.25 21.74 -11.43
CA LEU A 217 -18.08 21.98 -10.60
C LEU A 217 -18.41 21.69 -9.14
N VAL A 218 -17.76 20.68 -8.57
CA VAL A 218 -17.82 20.38 -7.13
C VAL A 218 -16.61 21.02 -6.47
N THR A 219 -16.83 22.10 -5.72
CA THR A 219 -15.76 22.93 -5.14
C THR A 219 -15.76 22.85 -3.60
N GLY A 220 -14.66 23.27 -2.97
CA GLY A 220 -14.46 23.21 -1.53
C GLY A 220 -13.01 22.95 -1.11
N PRO A 221 -12.63 23.16 0.15
CA PRO A 221 -11.27 22.97 0.65
C PRO A 221 -10.83 21.49 0.69
N THR A 222 -9.54 21.22 0.89
CA THR A 222 -9.03 19.84 1.05
C THR A 222 -9.79 19.10 2.17
N GLY A 223 -10.24 17.87 1.90
CA GLY A 223 -11.01 17.08 2.85
C GLY A 223 -12.53 17.36 2.90
N SER A 224 -13.05 18.30 2.09
CA SER A 224 -14.49 18.64 2.07
C SER A 224 -15.40 17.62 1.37
N GLY A 225 -14.93 16.41 1.10
CA GLY A 225 -15.73 15.36 0.44
C GLY A 225 -15.93 15.51 -1.07
N LYS A 226 -15.27 16.44 -1.78
CA LYS A 226 -15.47 16.64 -3.25
C LYS A 226 -15.35 15.36 -4.08
N SER A 227 -14.26 14.60 -3.86
CA SER A 227 -14.04 13.34 -4.57
C SER A 227 -15.16 12.35 -4.22
N THR A 228 -15.49 12.24 -2.94
CA THR A 228 -16.57 11.40 -2.41
C THR A 228 -17.95 11.73 -3.00
N THR A 229 -18.25 13.01 -3.28
CA THR A 229 -19.50 13.44 -3.93
C THR A 229 -19.52 13.22 -5.45
N LEU A 230 -18.34 13.14 -6.09
CA LEU A 230 -18.21 12.90 -7.54
C LEU A 230 -18.22 11.41 -7.90
N TYR A 231 -17.79 10.54 -6.98
CA TYR A 231 -17.89 9.08 -7.09
C TYR A 231 -19.32 8.63 -6.90
#